data_AF-A0A257JCW8-F1
#
_entry.id   AF-A0A257JCW8-F1
#
_cell.length_a   1.000
_cell.length_b   1.000
_cell.length_c   1.000
_cell.angle_alpha   90.00
_cell.angle_beta   90.00
_cell.angle_gamma   90.00
#
_symmetry.space_group_name_H-M   'P 1'
#
loop_
_entity.id
_entity.type
_entity.pdbx_description
1 polymer ?
#
loop_
_entity_poly.entity_id
_entity_poly.type
_entity_poly.pdbx_seq_one_letter_code
_entity_poly.pdbx_strand_id
1 'polypeptide(L)' 'MSAPDNPCTRCGACCASFRVDFAREELSSEGGSVPDGLAVAITDHLARLRGT' A
#
# COMPACT_ATOMS: atom_id res chain seq x y z
N MET A 1 6.10 -17.60 5.37
CA MET A 1 6.64 -16.26 5.70
C MET A 1 5.45 -15.41 6.09
N SER A 2 5.20 -15.26 7.38
CA SER A 2 4.09 -14.42 7.87
C SER A 2 4.43 -12.98 7.54
N ALA A 3 3.70 -12.39 6.60
CA ALA A 3 3.75 -10.95 6.38
C ALA A 3 3.50 -10.26 7.73
N PRO A 4 4.24 -9.18 8.05
CA PRO A 4 3.92 -8.39 9.25
C PRO A 4 2.44 -8.03 9.16
N ASP A 5 1.69 -8.26 10.24
CA ASP A 5 0.26 -7.93 10.37
C ASP A 5 0.16 -6.39 10.37
N ASN A 6 0.35 -5.80 9.20
CA ASN A 6 0.31 -4.37 9.00
C ASN A 6 -1.17 -4.02 8.89
N PRO A 7 -1.78 -3.38 9.89
CA PRO A 7 -3.20 -3.07 9.85
C PRO A 7 -3.56 -2.20 8.63
N CYS A 8 -2.60 -1.46 8.07
CA CYS A 8 -2.76 -0.67 6.86
C CYS A 8 -3.02 -1.54 5.61
N THR A 9 -2.47 -2.75 5.53
CA THR A 9 -2.70 -3.68 4.40
C THR A 9 -4.03 -4.42 4.51
N ARG A 10 -4.70 -4.39 5.68
CA ARG A 10 -5.98 -5.09 5.91
C ARG A 10 -7.21 -4.20 5.83
N CYS A 11 -7.16 -2.95 6.30
CA CYS A 11 -8.37 -2.13 6.41
C CYS A 11 -8.33 -0.80 5.65
N GLY A 12 -7.16 -0.32 5.20
CA GLY A 12 -7.01 1.00 4.57
C GLY A 12 -7.35 2.20 5.47
N ALA A 13 -7.81 1.98 6.71
CA ALA A 13 -8.33 3.04 7.58
C ALA A 13 -7.23 3.95 8.15
N CYS A 14 -6.03 3.41 8.38
CA CYS A 14 -4.86 4.17 8.82
C CYS A 14 -4.33 5.12 7.72
N CYS A 15 -4.64 4.83 6.45
CA CYS A 15 -4.18 5.57 5.28
C CYS A 15 -4.86 6.94 5.13
N ALA A 16 -6.05 7.11 5.71
CA ALA A 16 -6.73 8.39 5.79
C ALA A 16 -6.01 9.38 6.73
N SER A 17 -5.28 8.88 7.74
CA SER A 17 -4.58 9.72 8.73
C SER A 17 -3.08 9.84 8.50
N PHE A 18 -2.44 8.85 7.88
CA PHE A 18 -0.99 8.84 7.66
C PHE A 18 -0.67 8.64 6.17
N ARG A 19 0.22 9.48 5.63
CA ARG A 19 0.81 9.25 4.30
C ARG A 19 1.78 8.08 4.39
N VAL A 20 1.31 6.90 4.01
CA VAL A 20 2.12 5.68 3.99
C VAL A 20 2.68 5.48 2.58
N ASP A 21 4.00 5.60 2.46
CA ASP A 21 4.76 5.22 1.27
C ASP A 21 5.27 3.79 1.43
N PHE A 22 5.28 3.04 0.33
CA PHE A 22 5.71 1.65 0.30
C PHE A 22 6.29 1.28 -1.07
N ALA A 23 6.98 0.15 -1.16
CA ALA A 23 7.57 -0.31 -2.41
C ALA A 23 6.49 -0.69 -3.43
N ARG A 24 6.64 -0.28 -4.68
CA ARG A 24 5.67 -0.52 -5.74
C ARG A 24 5.41 -2.02 -5.95
N GLU A 25 6.42 -2.86 -5.73
CA GLU A 25 6.31 -4.33 -5.81
C GLU A 25 5.28 -4.93 -4.83
N GLU A 26 4.95 -4.23 -3.74
CA GLU A 26 3.94 -4.66 -2.78
C GLU A 26 2.50 -4.46 -3.31
N LEU A 27 2.33 -3.82 -4.48
CA LEU A 27 1.05 -3.72 -5.17
C LEU A 27 0.60 -5.07 -5.73
N SER A 28 -0.70 -5.30 -5.73
CA SER A 28 -1.30 -6.53 -6.23
C SER A 28 -1.01 -6.76 -7.71
N SER A 29 -0.89 -5.70 -8.51
CA SER A 29 -0.48 -5.80 -9.93
C SER A 29 0.98 -6.24 -10.12
N GLU A 30 1.85 -6.00 -9.13
CA GLU A 30 3.26 -6.37 -9.16
C GLU A 30 3.54 -7.70 -8.42
N GLY A 31 2.52 -8.28 -7.79
CA GLY A 31 2.62 -9.57 -7.06
C GLY A 31 2.57 -9.44 -5.53
N GLY A 32 2.39 -8.23 -5.00
CA GLY A 32 2.22 -7.97 -3.58
C GLY A 32 0.77 -8.11 -3.09
N SER A 33 0.51 -7.58 -1.88
CA SER A 33 -0.78 -7.72 -1.19
C SER A 33 -1.61 -6.44 -1.13
N VAL A 34 -1.10 -5.32 -1.66
CA VAL A 34 -1.79 -4.01 -1.60
C VAL A 34 -2.65 -3.81 -2.84
N PRO A 35 -3.97 -3.56 -2.71
CA PRO A 35 -4.82 -3.30 -3.87
C PRO A 35 -4.41 -2.02 -4.60
N ASP A 36 -4.23 -2.10 -5.93
CA ASP A 36 -3.89 -0.92 -6.75
C ASP A 36 -4.92 0.21 -6.65
N GLY A 37 -6.19 -0.12 -6.43
CA GLY A 37 -7.25 0.88 -6.25
C GLY A 37 -7.10 1.74 -4.99
N LEU A 38 -6.32 1.29 -4.00
CA LEU A 38 -6.05 2.01 -2.76
C LEU A 38 -4.70 2.74 -2.77
N ALA A 39 -3.95 2.64 -3.87
CA ALA A 39 -2.61 3.20 -3.97
C ALA A 39 -2.43 4.06 -5.22
N VAL A 40 -1.40 4.89 -5.22
CA VAL A 40 -0.96 5.66 -6.37
C VAL A 40 0.55 5.56 -6.48
N ALA A 41 1.05 5.24 -7.67
CA ALA A 41 2.48 5.26 -7.94
C ALA A 41 3.01 6.69 -7.80
N ILE A 42 4.03 6.89 -6.98
CA ILE A 42 4.75 8.17 -6.84
C ILE A 42 6.00 8.15 -7.72
N THR A 43 6.73 7.05 -7.69
CA THR A 43 7.93 6.84 -8.51
C THR A 43 7.87 5.47 -9.18
N ASP A 44 8.92 5.13 -9.93
CA ASP A 44 9.06 3.81 -10.54
C ASP A 44 9.10 2.68 -9.49
N HIS A 45 9.57 2.98 -8.27
CA HIS A 45 9.76 1.99 -7.20
C HIS A 45 8.91 2.25 -5.96
N LEU A 46 8.21 3.39 -5.86
CA LEU A 46 7.41 3.74 -4.69
C LEU A 46 5.96 4.01 -5.08
N ALA A 47 5.06 3.49 -4.26
CA ALA A 47 3.64 3.81 -4.26
C ALA A 47 3.23 4.38 -2.90
N ARG A 48 2.17 5.17 -2.89
CA ARG A 48 1.57 5.75 -1.68
C ARG A 48 0.12 5.32 -1.58
N LEU A 49 -0.34 4.97 -0.39
CA LEU A 49 -1.75 4.71 -0.17
C LEU A 49 -2.55 6.02 -0.34
N ARG A 50 -3.59 5.98 -1.17
CA ARG A 50 -4.57 7.06 -1.29
C ARG A 50 -5.45 7.01 -0.04
N GLY A 51 -5.07 7.77 0.98
CA GLY A 51 -5.99 8.17 2.03
C GLY A 51 -7.18 8.89 1.41
N THR A 52 -8.39 8.45 1.74
CA THR A 52 -9.64 9.14 1.42
C THR A 52 -9.79 10.40 2.25
#